data_AF-A0A497AL03-F1
#
_entry.id   AF-A0A497AL03-F1
#
_cell.length_a   1.000
_cell.length_b   1.000
_cell.length_c   1.000
_cell.angle_alpha   90.00
_cell.angle_beta   90.00
_cell.angle_gamma   90.00
#
_symmetry.space_group_name_H-M   'P 1'
#
loop_
_entity.id
_entity.type
_entity.pdbx_description
1 polymer ?
#
loop_
_entity_poly.entity_id
_entity_poly.type
_entity_poly.pdbx_seq_one_letter_code
_entity_poly.pdbx_strand_id
1 'polypeptide(L)'
;MYGYSNYRQRKYPHRTSPNPRQKSGCGLAVVRFLLLASLLMLLALLVTIVGGTMAYAYVASRLPSPDELYARAIPFASTKIYDRNGNLLYEVIPPQGGRRTIVPLNRISPYVIMATIATEDARFYEHPGVDPIGILRALWQDIRAREMVSGASTIPQQLVRNVLLPPEEKSQRTLKRKIKEAILAAEITRRYSKDAILELYLNEIYYGHLAYGIEAAAETYFGKHAAELTLAEAALLAGLPQAPARYDPFVNFQAAKARQADVLRLMVEAGYITPQQAQQAYQEELHLASPKVGMKAPHFVMYVRQLLEQRYGTDVLYRGGLRVYTTLDLHLQEIAERVAREQIERLKDKHVTNAALVAIRPQTGEILAMLGSVDFYNEEIDGQVNVALALRQPGSAIKPITYLAAFEKGWTPATLIWDVPTEFPDVPGRTYRPTNYDGRFHGPVTVRVALGSSYNVPAVKALQFVGIPAFLEMARRLGITTLNRPDYGLSLTLGGGEVTLLELTGAYAVLANGGKRVPPVAILRIEDAAGRVIEQYTPPPGGVFNAQDG
;
A
#
# COMPACT_ATOMS: atom_id res chain seq x y z
N MET A 1 -80.86 -78.88 66.09
CA MET A 1 -79.78 -79.85 66.30
C MET A 1 -78.75 -79.60 65.19
N TYR A 2 -77.55 -79.11 65.55
CA TYR A 2 -76.38 -78.76 64.69
C TYR A 2 -76.64 -77.72 63.56
N GLY A 3 -75.80 -76.75 63.21
CA GLY A 3 -74.44 -76.34 63.58
C GLY A 3 -73.92 -75.39 62.48
N TYR A 4 -72.97 -74.51 62.85
CA TYR A 4 -71.98 -73.79 62.03
C TYR A 4 -72.34 -72.59 61.10
N SER A 5 -71.81 -71.43 61.52
CA SER A 5 -70.75 -70.61 60.85
C SER A 5 -71.02 -69.69 59.64
N ASN A 6 -70.66 -68.40 59.86
CA ASN A 6 -70.04 -67.38 58.99
C ASN A 6 -70.69 -66.97 57.65
N TYR A 7 -71.00 -65.67 57.49
CA TYR A 7 -70.16 -64.68 56.78
C TYR A 7 -70.79 -63.27 56.75
N ARG A 8 -69.91 -62.27 56.65
CA ARG A 8 -70.10 -60.80 56.56
C ARG A 8 -71.20 -60.31 55.60
N GLN A 9 -71.84 -59.17 55.95
CA GLN A 9 -71.85 -57.92 55.15
C GLN A 9 -72.62 -56.76 55.85
N ARG A 10 -72.02 -55.53 55.77
CA ARG A 10 -72.58 -54.17 55.48
C ARG A 10 -73.95 -53.76 56.07
N LYS A 11 -74.27 -52.53 56.47
CA LYS A 11 -73.77 -51.13 56.46
C LYS A 11 -74.78 -50.35 57.35
N TYR A 12 -74.44 -49.38 58.20
CA TYR A 12 -74.42 -47.92 58.00
C TYR A 12 -74.40 -47.27 59.41
N PRO A 13 -73.97 -46.01 59.56
CA PRO A 13 -74.99 -44.99 59.86
C PRO A 13 -74.78 -43.64 59.18
N HIS A 14 -75.85 -42.85 59.24
CA HIS A 14 -76.08 -41.52 58.67
C HIS A 14 -75.33 -40.38 59.39
N ARG A 15 -74.72 -39.51 58.57
CA ARG A 15 -74.89 -38.03 58.47
C ARG A 15 -74.75 -37.16 59.74
N THR A 16 -73.77 -36.26 59.68
CA THR A 16 -73.90 -34.84 60.03
C THR A 16 -73.03 -33.98 59.08
N SER A 17 -73.57 -32.85 58.64
CA SER A 17 -72.98 -31.88 57.69
C SER A 17 -71.94 -30.98 58.37
N PRO A 18 -70.92 -30.46 57.64
CA PRO A 18 -70.91 -29.01 57.41
C PRO A 18 -70.31 -28.53 56.07
N ASN A 19 -70.86 -27.39 55.63
CA ASN A 19 -70.36 -26.32 54.75
C ASN A 19 -69.75 -26.60 53.35
N PRO A 20 -70.22 -25.89 52.29
CA PRO A 20 -69.64 -25.95 50.96
C PRO A 20 -68.40 -25.05 50.88
N ARG A 21 -67.20 -25.65 50.82
CA ARG A 21 -66.00 -24.93 50.38
C ARG A 21 -65.96 -24.88 48.86
N GLN A 22 -65.99 -23.65 48.35
CA GLN A 22 -65.54 -23.21 47.02
C GLN A 22 -64.54 -24.18 46.36
N LYS A 23 -64.96 -24.77 45.24
CA LYS A 23 -64.06 -25.34 44.23
C LYS A 23 -64.49 -24.88 42.85
N SER A 24 -64.20 -23.63 42.53
CA SER A 24 -64.30 -23.11 41.17
C SER A 24 -63.26 -22.01 41.01
N GLY A 25 -62.15 -22.30 40.33
CA GLY A 25 -61.16 -21.26 40.02
C GLY A 25 -59.81 -21.69 39.47
N CYS A 26 -59.38 -22.95 39.63
CA CYS A 26 -58.00 -23.30 39.23
C CYS A 26 -57.83 -23.47 37.70
N GLY A 27 -58.80 -24.09 37.01
CA GLY A 27 -58.71 -24.27 35.55
C GLY A 27 -58.85 -22.97 34.76
N LEU A 28 -59.71 -22.04 35.20
CA LEU A 28 -59.95 -20.77 34.51
C LEU A 28 -58.78 -19.79 34.68
N ALA A 29 -58.07 -19.84 35.81
CA ALA A 29 -56.88 -19.02 36.05
C ALA A 29 -55.69 -19.47 35.20
N VAL A 30 -55.49 -20.78 35.03
CA VAL A 30 -54.43 -21.34 34.16
C VAL A 30 -54.70 -21.03 32.69
N VAL A 31 -55.94 -21.16 32.22
CA VAL A 31 -56.32 -20.79 30.84
C VAL A 31 -56.14 -19.29 30.60
N ARG A 32 -56.53 -18.43 31.55
CA ARG A 32 -56.28 -16.98 31.46
C ARG A 32 -54.80 -16.63 31.46
N PHE A 33 -53.98 -17.32 32.25
CA PHE A 33 -52.53 -17.13 32.26
C PHE A 33 -51.88 -17.53 30.92
N LEU A 34 -52.29 -18.66 30.33
CA LEU A 34 -51.79 -19.11 29.03
C LEU A 34 -52.25 -18.20 27.87
N LEU A 35 -53.49 -17.69 27.92
CA LEU A 35 -53.99 -16.70 26.96
C LEU A 35 -53.27 -15.35 27.09
N LEU A 36 -52.98 -14.90 28.32
CA LEU A 36 -52.23 -13.69 28.57
C LEU A 36 -50.76 -13.84 28.13
N ALA A 37 -50.14 -14.99 28.41
CA ALA A 37 -48.78 -15.30 27.98
C ALA A 37 -48.65 -15.39 26.46
N SER A 38 -49.60 -16.04 25.77
CA SER A 38 -49.63 -16.08 24.30
C SER A 38 -49.89 -14.71 23.70
N LEU A 39 -50.79 -13.90 24.26
CA LEU A 39 -51.04 -12.53 23.82
C LEU A 39 -49.78 -11.64 24.01
N LEU A 40 -49.09 -11.76 25.15
CA LEU A 40 -47.83 -11.06 25.40
C LEU A 40 -46.72 -11.51 24.44
N MET A 41 -46.68 -12.79 24.10
CA MET A 41 -45.73 -13.33 23.11
C MET A 41 -46.04 -12.81 21.70
N LEU A 42 -47.31 -12.71 21.33
CA LEU A 42 -47.77 -12.18 20.06
C LEU A 42 -47.54 -10.66 19.97
N LEU A 43 -47.75 -9.93 21.08
CA LEU A 43 -47.46 -8.51 21.18
C LEU A 43 -45.95 -8.25 21.12
N ALA A 44 -45.14 -9.06 21.80
CA ALA A 44 -43.69 -9.00 21.72
C ALA A 44 -43.22 -9.27 20.28
N LEU A 45 -43.78 -10.28 19.61
CA LEU A 45 -43.49 -10.57 18.20
C LEU A 45 -43.87 -9.39 17.31
N LEU A 46 -45.05 -8.79 17.51
CA LEU A 46 -45.51 -7.64 16.74
C LEU A 46 -44.62 -6.42 16.96
N VAL A 47 -44.23 -6.11 18.20
CA VAL A 47 -43.29 -5.02 18.52
C VAL A 47 -41.92 -5.28 17.89
N THR A 48 -41.48 -6.54 17.85
CA THR A 48 -40.22 -6.93 17.21
C THR A 48 -40.30 -6.76 15.69
N ILE A 49 -41.43 -7.13 15.07
CA ILE A 49 -41.68 -6.94 13.63
C ILE A 49 -41.74 -5.45 13.31
N VAL A 50 -42.58 -4.68 14.01
CA VAL A 50 -42.76 -3.24 13.80
C VAL A 50 -41.45 -2.49 14.03
N GLY A 51 -40.76 -2.77 15.15
CA GLY A 51 -39.46 -2.21 15.47
C GLY A 51 -38.40 -2.59 14.43
N GLY A 52 -38.41 -3.84 13.95
CA GLY A 52 -37.56 -4.33 12.87
C GLY A 52 -37.81 -3.60 11.55
N THR A 53 -39.07 -3.42 11.16
CA THR A 53 -39.44 -2.65 9.95
C THR A 53 -39.12 -1.16 10.07
N MET A 54 -39.30 -0.56 11.24
CA MET A 54 -38.93 0.84 11.48
C MET A 54 -37.41 1.04 11.49
N ALA A 55 -36.66 0.11 12.09
CA ALA A 55 -35.19 0.13 12.05
C ALA A 55 -34.68 -0.07 10.62
N TYR A 56 -35.28 -1.00 9.87
CA TYR A 56 -35.03 -1.18 8.44
C TYR A 56 -35.30 0.10 7.66
N ALA A 57 -36.47 0.74 7.84
CA ALA A 57 -36.82 1.98 7.14
C ALA A 57 -35.92 3.17 7.53
N TYR A 58 -35.55 3.28 8.81
CA TYR A 58 -34.66 4.35 9.31
C TYR A 58 -33.24 4.20 8.76
N VAL A 59 -32.73 2.96 8.68
CA VAL A 59 -31.43 2.69 8.09
C VAL A 59 -31.50 2.86 6.57
N ALA A 60 -32.47 2.25 5.89
CA ALA A 60 -32.67 2.34 4.45
C ALA A 60 -32.83 3.78 3.93
N SER A 61 -33.55 4.65 4.65
CA SER A 61 -33.74 6.06 4.25
C SER A 61 -32.50 6.94 4.38
N ARG A 62 -31.47 6.50 5.10
CA ARG A 62 -30.19 7.21 5.28
C ARG A 62 -29.04 6.58 4.49
N LEU A 63 -29.31 5.53 3.73
CA LEU A 63 -28.31 4.84 2.95
C LEU A 63 -28.22 5.47 1.54
N PRO A 64 -27.02 5.55 0.95
CA PRO A 64 -26.84 6.00 -0.43
C PRO A 64 -27.68 5.14 -1.38
N SER A 65 -28.14 5.73 -2.48
CA SER A 65 -28.96 4.99 -3.44
C SER A 65 -28.15 3.83 -4.04
N PRO A 66 -28.77 2.67 -4.27
CA PRO A 66 -28.13 1.55 -4.94
C PRO A 66 -27.52 1.88 -6.32
N ASP A 67 -27.97 2.93 -7.01
CA ASP A 67 -27.37 3.39 -8.28
C ASP A 67 -25.95 3.94 -8.09
N GLU A 68 -25.62 4.41 -6.88
CA GLU A 68 -24.26 4.74 -6.51
C GLU A 68 -23.37 3.50 -6.35
N LEU A 69 -23.92 2.27 -6.29
CA LEU A 69 -23.10 1.05 -6.18
C LEU A 69 -22.22 0.87 -7.40
N TYR A 70 -22.72 1.06 -8.62
CA TYR A 70 -21.87 1.00 -9.82
C TYR A 70 -20.89 2.17 -9.87
N ALA A 71 -21.31 3.40 -9.55
CA ALA A 71 -20.41 4.57 -9.54
C ALA A 71 -19.35 4.53 -8.42
N ARG A 72 -19.62 3.84 -7.30
CA ARG A 72 -18.70 3.66 -6.16
C ARG A 72 -17.91 2.35 -6.22
N ALA A 73 -18.45 1.29 -6.85
CA ALA A 73 -17.73 0.07 -7.21
C ALA A 73 -16.80 0.32 -8.41
N ILE A 74 -17.15 1.28 -9.27
CA ILE A 74 -16.35 1.71 -10.41
C ILE A 74 -15.88 3.17 -10.22
N PRO A 75 -14.78 3.42 -9.49
CA PRO A 75 -14.09 4.70 -9.58
C PRO A 75 -12.60 4.55 -9.97
N PHE A 76 -12.30 5.10 -11.15
CA PHE A 76 -11.06 5.73 -11.63
C PHE A 76 -9.82 4.92 -12.05
N ALA A 77 -9.18 5.44 -13.11
CA ALA A 77 -7.95 4.95 -13.69
C ALA A 77 -6.76 5.11 -12.73
N SER A 78 -5.80 4.19 -12.83
CA SER A 78 -4.48 4.28 -12.19
C SER A 78 -3.67 5.43 -12.77
N THR A 79 -2.86 6.07 -11.92
CA THR A 79 -1.89 7.06 -12.40
C THR A 79 -0.76 6.36 -13.15
N LYS A 80 -0.38 6.88 -14.31
CA LYS A 80 0.70 6.35 -15.15
C LYS A 80 1.84 7.35 -15.21
N ILE A 81 3.05 6.87 -14.93
CA ILE A 81 4.29 7.64 -14.97
C ILE A 81 5.06 7.24 -16.22
N TYR A 82 5.36 8.23 -17.05
CA TYR A 82 6.05 8.09 -18.33
C TYR A 82 7.40 8.79 -18.28
N ASP A 83 8.35 8.30 -19.08
CA ASP A 83 9.59 9.01 -19.39
C ASP A 83 9.31 10.24 -20.28
N ARG A 84 10.36 10.99 -20.62
CA ARG A 84 10.25 12.19 -21.46
C ARG A 84 9.75 11.92 -22.88
N ASN A 85 9.87 10.68 -23.36
CA ASN A 85 9.52 10.24 -24.71
C ASN A 85 8.16 9.51 -24.76
N GLY A 86 7.45 9.40 -23.62
CA GLY A 86 6.15 8.74 -23.53
C GLY A 86 6.21 7.23 -23.27
N ASN A 87 7.37 6.67 -22.94
CA ASN A 87 7.48 5.27 -22.52
C ASN A 87 6.95 5.11 -21.10
N LEU A 88 6.07 4.14 -20.87
CA LEU A 88 5.57 3.85 -19.52
C LEU A 88 6.72 3.33 -18.63
N LEU A 89 6.99 4.05 -17.54
CA LEU A 89 7.95 3.66 -16.51
C LEU A 89 7.29 2.82 -15.43
N TYR A 90 6.12 3.27 -14.98
CA TYR A 90 5.37 2.63 -13.92
C TYR A 90 3.89 3.03 -13.94
N GLU A 91 3.04 2.09 -13.59
CA GLU A 91 1.64 2.34 -13.27
C GLU A 91 1.51 2.34 -11.74
N VAL A 92 1.08 3.47 -11.17
CA VAL A 92 0.91 3.63 -9.73
C VAL A 92 -0.35 2.90 -9.32
N ILE A 93 -0.13 1.72 -8.76
CA ILE A 93 -1.19 0.85 -8.29
C ILE A 93 -1.60 1.28 -6.87
N PRO A 94 -2.90 1.49 -6.59
CA PRO A 94 -3.37 1.81 -5.25
C PRO A 94 -3.01 0.70 -4.25
N PRO A 95 -2.47 1.03 -3.06
CA PRO A 95 -2.18 0.07 -1.99
C PRO A 95 -3.41 -0.73 -1.55
N GLN A 96 -4.60 -0.15 -1.78
CA GLN A 96 -5.90 -0.73 -1.45
C GLN A 96 -6.76 -1.07 -2.68
N GLY A 97 -6.21 -1.00 -3.90
CA GLY A 97 -7.02 -1.04 -5.12
C GLY A 97 -6.45 -1.86 -6.27
N GLY A 98 -5.15 -2.13 -6.31
CA GLY A 98 -4.61 -3.08 -7.28
C GLY A 98 -4.74 -2.74 -8.75
N ARG A 99 -4.21 -3.61 -9.61
CA ARG A 99 -4.57 -3.64 -11.04
C ARG A 99 -6.04 -4.09 -11.08
N ARG A 100 -6.94 -3.38 -11.76
CA ARG A 100 -8.37 -3.74 -11.87
C ARG A 100 -8.78 -3.67 -13.34
N THR A 101 -8.84 -4.82 -13.99
CA THR A 101 -9.45 -4.99 -15.31
C THR A 101 -10.84 -5.56 -15.10
N ILE A 102 -11.88 -4.78 -15.39
CA ILE A 102 -13.26 -5.27 -15.25
C ILE A 102 -13.49 -6.31 -16.34
N VAL A 103 -13.85 -7.52 -15.91
CA VAL A 103 -14.26 -8.60 -16.82
C VAL A 103 -15.72 -8.96 -16.55
N PRO A 104 -16.56 -9.04 -17.60
CA PRO A 104 -17.93 -9.50 -17.44
C PRO A 104 -17.93 -10.97 -16.97
N LEU A 105 -18.97 -11.39 -16.25
CA LEU A 105 -19.05 -12.72 -15.64
C LEU A 105 -18.86 -13.86 -16.65
N ASN A 106 -19.29 -13.66 -17.90
CA ASN A 106 -19.13 -14.62 -19.01
C ASN A 106 -17.70 -14.73 -19.56
N ARG A 107 -16.78 -13.87 -19.13
CA ARG A 107 -15.33 -13.89 -19.42
C ARG A 107 -14.51 -14.37 -18.21
N ILE A 108 -15.17 -14.90 -17.18
CA ILE A 108 -14.52 -15.52 -16.03
C ILE A 108 -14.66 -17.04 -16.15
N SER A 109 -13.61 -17.80 -15.83
CA SER A 109 -13.65 -19.26 -15.84
C SER A 109 -14.80 -19.77 -14.95
N PRO A 110 -15.65 -20.70 -15.44
CA PRO A 110 -16.72 -21.29 -14.64
C PRO A 110 -16.24 -21.92 -13.33
N TYR A 111 -15.00 -22.43 -13.32
CA TYR A 111 -14.40 -23.00 -12.12
C TYR A 111 -14.18 -21.96 -11.02
N VAL A 112 -13.84 -20.71 -11.38
CA VAL A 112 -13.73 -19.62 -10.39
C VAL A 112 -15.09 -19.35 -9.78
N ILE A 113 -16.11 -19.19 -10.62
CA ILE A 113 -17.49 -18.92 -10.18
C ILE A 113 -17.94 -20.00 -9.19
N MET A 114 -17.79 -21.27 -9.56
CA MET A 114 -18.14 -22.42 -8.71
C MET A 114 -17.30 -22.47 -7.42
N ALA A 115 -15.99 -22.26 -7.51
CA ALA A 115 -15.08 -22.30 -6.36
C ALA A 115 -15.39 -21.18 -5.36
N THR A 116 -15.63 -19.97 -5.84
CA THR A 116 -16.00 -18.82 -5.01
C THR A 116 -17.35 -19.05 -4.34
N ILE A 117 -18.38 -19.50 -5.06
CA ILE A 117 -19.69 -19.81 -4.47
C ILE A 117 -19.56 -20.91 -3.42
N ALA A 118 -18.90 -22.03 -3.73
CA ALA A 118 -18.72 -23.14 -2.78
C ALA A 118 -18.01 -22.71 -1.48
N THR A 119 -17.05 -21.79 -1.60
CA THR A 119 -16.18 -21.37 -0.49
C THR A 119 -16.80 -20.26 0.36
N GLU A 120 -17.36 -19.24 -0.28
CA GLU A 120 -17.82 -18.01 0.39
C GLU A 120 -19.31 -18.04 0.71
N ASP A 121 -20.14 -18.67 -0.13
CA ASP A 121 -21.59 -18.62 -0.02
C ASP A 121 -22.28 -19.75 -0.81
N ALA A 122 -22.22 -20.99 -0.31
CA ALA A 122 -22.66 -22.18 -1.06
C ALA A 122 -24.15 -22.17 -1.47
N ARG A 123 -24.96 -21.30 -0.86
CA ARG A 123 -26.39 -21.11 -1.18
C ARG A 123 -26.68 -19.74 -1.77
N PHE A 124 -25.69 -19.10 -2.36
CA PHE A 124 -25.76 -17.75 -2.90
C PHE A 124 -27.04 -17.50 -3.73
N TYR A 125 -27.44 -18.45 -4.58
CA TYR A 125 -28.62 -18.33 -5.44
C TYR A 125 -29.97 -18.57 -4.72
N GLU A 126 -29.98 -19.15 -3.51
CA GLU A 126 -31.19 -19.55 -2.80
C GLU A 126 -31.73 -18.48 -1.84
N HIS A 127 -30.87 -17.58 -1.35
CA HIS A 127 -31.24 -16.63 -0.29
C HIS A 127 -31.32 -15.16 -0.78
N PRO A 128 -32.14 -14.30 -0.16
CA PRO A 128 -32.34 -12.90 -0.58
C PRO A 128 -31.28 -11.94 0.01
N GLY A 129 -30.00 -12.28 -0.15
CA GLY A 129 -28.88 -11.41 0.28
C GLY A 129 -28.28 -11.75 1.65
N VAL A 130 -29.07 -12.33 2.56
CA VAL A 130 -28.62 -12.88 3.85
C VAL A 130 -29.04 -14.34 3.92
N ASP A 131 -28.23 -15.22 4.52
CA ASP A 131 -28.52 -16.65 4.68
C ASP A 131 -28.88 -17.01 6.14
N PRO A 132 -30.18 -17.06 6.51
CA PRO A 132 -30.60 -17.37 7.88
C PRO A 132 -30.19 -18.79 8.30
N ILE A 133 -30.26 -19.75 7.39
CA ILE A 133 -29.89 -21.13 7.71
C ILE A 133 -28.36 -21.23 7.87
N GLY A 134 -27.58 -20.40 7.15
CA GLY A 134 -26.12 -20.34 7.23
C GLY A 134 -25.67 -19.75 8.57
N ILE A 135 -26.35 -18.70 9.02
CA ILE A 135 -26.17 -18.11 10.35
C ILE A 135 -26.46 -19.13 11.45
N LEU A 136 -27.58 -19.87 11.38
CA LEU A 136 -27.92 -20.89 12.36
C LEU A 136 -26.90 -22.04 12.39
N ARG A 137 -26.42 -22.46 11.22
CA ARG A 137 -25.38 -23.49 11.08
C ARG A 137 -24.06 -23.05 11.70
N ALA A 138 -23.62 -21.82 11.41
CA ALA A 138 -22.41 -21.24 11.97
C ALA A 138 -22.49 -21.15 13.51
N LEU A 139 -23.63 -20.68 14.04
CA LEU A 139 -23.87 -20.59 15.48
C LEU A 139 -23.76 -21.97 16.15
N TRP A 140 -24.34 -23.01 15.55
CA TRP A 140 -24.27 -24.37 16.09
C TRP A 140 -22.84 -24.95 16.04
N GLN A 141 -22.08 -24.65 14.98
CA GLN A 141 -20.67 -25.04 14.84
C GLN A 141 -19.78 -24.33 15.88
N ASP A 142 -19.95 -23.03 16.07
CA ASP A 142 -19.17 -22.23 17.03
C ASP A 142 -19.41 -22.70 18.49
N ILE A 143 -20.66 -23.04 18.84
CA ILE A 143 -21.00 -23.59 20.17
C ILE A 143 -20.29 -24.94 20.39
N ARG A 144 -20.20 -25.78 19.35
CA ARG A 144 -19.56 -27.09 19.43
C ARG A 144 -18.03 -27.01 19.46
N ALA A 145 -17.44 -26.07 18.71
CA ALA A 145 -16.00 -25.90 18.58
C ALA A 145 -15.36 -25.07 19.72
N ARG A 146 -16.14 -24.35 20.52
CA ARG A 146 -15.69 -23.41 21.57
C ARG A 146 -14.74 -22.30 21.09
N GLU A 147 -14.63 -22.12 19.78
CA GLU A 147 -13.90 -21.04 19.10
C GLU A 147 -14.80 -20.51 17.97
N MET A 148 -14.60 -19.25 17.54
CA MET A 148 -15.30 -18.73 16.36
C MET A 148 -14.64 -19.28 15.10
N VAL A 149 -15.27 -20.27 14.47
CA VAL A 149 -14.71 -21.04 13.36
C VAL A 149 -15.37 -20.68 12.01
N SER A 150 -16.57 -20.09 11.98
CA SER A 150 -17.38 -20.01 10.75
C SER A 150 -17.74 -18.61 10.23
N GLY A 151 -17.62 -18.44 8.90
CA GLY A 151 -17.95 -17.23 8.15
C GLY A 151 -19.43 -17.17 7.75
N ALA A 152 -20.30 -16.70 8.64
CA ALA A 152 -21.74 -16.51 8.34
C ALA A 152 -22.05 -15.36 7.36
N SER A 153 -21.05 -14.80 6.67
CA SER A 153 -21.23 -13.62 5.81
C SER A 153 -21.39 -14.03 4.34
N THR A 154 -22.50 -13.64 3.72
CA THR A 154 -22.82 -13.94 2.32
C THR A 154 -22.03 -13.06 1.34
N ILE A 155 -21.94 -13.45 0.08
CA ILE A 155 -21.29 -12.66 -0.99
C ILE A 155 -21.85 -11.22 -1.06
N PRO A 156 -23.19 -10.99 -1.04
CA PRO A 156 -23.76 -9.65 -1.01
C PRO A 156 -23.35 -8.83 0.22
N GLN A 157 -23.27 -9.46 1.42
CA GLN A 157 -22.82 -8.77 2.63
C GLN A 157 -21.35 -8.35 2.53
N GLN A 158 -20.50 -9.21 1.95
CA GLN A 158 -19.10 -8.88 1.72
C GLN A 158 -18.92 -7.76 0.68
N LEU A 159 -19.67 -7.79 -0.42
CA LEU A 159 -19.64 -6.74 -1.43
C LEU A 159 -20.02 -5.38 -0.84
N VAL A 160 -21.13 -5.32 -0.09
CA VAL A 160 -21.58 -4.10 0.61
C VAL A 160 -20.51 -3.57 1.56
N ARG A 161 -19.91 -4.45 2.36
CA ARG A 161 -18.85 -4.07 3.30
C ARG A 161 -17.66 -3.46 2.57
N ASN A 162 -17.30 -4.01 1.42
CA ASN A 162 -16.12 -3.58 0.68
C ASN A 162 -16.37 -2.29 -0.12
N VAL A 163 -17.57 -2.07 -0.66
CA VAL A 163 -17.86 -0.95 -1.57
C VAL A 163 -18.59 0.22 -0.90
N LEU A 164 -19.61 -0.04 -0.07
CA LEU A 164 -20.55 0.99 0.39
C LEU A 164 -20.24 1.59 1.76
N LEU A 165 -19.52 0.86 2.61
CA LEU A 165 -19.22 1.34 3.96
C LEU A 165 -17.98 2.27 3.98
N PRO A 166 -17.99 3.36 4.76
CA PRO A 166 -16.82 4.21 4.95
C PRO A 166 -15.63 3.41 5.52
N PRO A 167 -14.37 3.75 5.17
CA PRO A 167 -13.18 3.03 5.64
C PRO A 167 -13.13 2.84 7.17
N GLU A 168 -13.53 3.85 7.94
CA GLU A 168 -13.59 3.81 9.40
C GLU A 168 -14.60 2.79 9.95
N GLU A 169 -15.66 2.49 9.21
CA GLU A 169 -16.65 1.48 9.58
C GLU A 169 -16.26 0.07 9.14
N LYS A 170 -15.41 -0.09 8.11
CA LYS A 170 -15.03 -1.42 7.56
C LYS A 170 -14.31 -2.30 8.59
N SER A 171 -13.44 -1.70 9.41
CA SER A 171 -12.61 -2.40 10.40
C SER A 171 -13.32 -2.66 11.74
N GLN A 172 -14.47 -2.03 11.99
CA GLN A 172 -15.20 -2.15 13.25
C GLN A 172 -15.90 -3.51 13.36
N ARG A 173 -15.68 -4.26 14.44
CA ARG A 173 -16.40 -5.51 14.72
C ARG A 173 -17.67 -5.26 15.55
N THR A 174 -18.55 -4.37 15.08
CA THR A 174 -19.78 -4.01 15.80
C THR A 174 -21.01 -4.72 15.24
N LEU A 175 -21.96 -5.06 16.12
CA LEU A 175 -23.27 -5.63 15.73
C LEU A 175 -24.06 -4.66 14.82
N LYS A 176 -23.96 -3.35 15.11
CA LYS A 176 -24.57 -2.29 14.31
C LYS A 176 -24.10 -2.31 12.85
N ARG A 177 -22.79 -2.46 12.60
CA ARG A 177 -22.25 -2.62 11.24
C ARG A 177 -22.81 -3.88 10.57
N LYS A 178 -22.84 -5.01 11.27
CA LYS A 178 -23.36 -6.27 10.72
C LYS A 178 -24.83 -6.21 10.33
N ILE A 179 -25.65 -5.51 11.11
CA ILE A 179 -27.06 -5.24 10.76
C ILE A 179 -27.15 -4.34 9.52
N LYS A 180 -26.30 -3.29 9.43
CA LYS A 180 -26.23 -2.41 8.25
C LYS A 180 -25.82 -3.18 6.98
N GLU A 181 -24.80 -4.04 7.07
CA GLU A 181 -24.39 -4.96 5.99
C GLU A 181 -25.55 -5.85 5.53
N ALA A 182 -26.28 -6.45 6.48
CA ALA A 182 -27.41 -7.34 6.18
C ALA A 182 -28.57 -6.62 5.49
N ILE A 183 -28.94 -5.42 5.95
CA ILE A 183 -30.01 -4.60 5.35
C ILE A 183 -29.64 -4.19 3.92
N LEU A 184 -28.42 -3.69 3.74
CA LEU A 184 -27.90 -3.30 2.43
C LEU A 184 -27.77 -4.50 1.48
N ALA A 185 -27.31 -5.64 1.97
CA ALA A 185 -27.20 -6.88 1.21
C ALA A 185 -28.55 -7.35 0.66
N ALA A 186 -29.60 -7.26 1.49
CA ALA A 186 -30.96 -7.56 1.06
C ALA A 186 -31.45 -6.55 0.01
N GLU A 187 -31.15 -5.27 0.18
CA GLU A 187 -31.57 -4.23 -0.76
C GLU A 187 -30.88 -4.35 -2.12
N ILE A 188 -29.56 -4.60 -2.17
CA ILE A 188 -28.86 -4.80 -3.44
C ILE A 188 -29.39 -6.05 -4.17
N THR A 189 -29.73 -7.11 -3.44
CA THR A 189 -30.27 -8.35 -4.03
C THR A 189 -31.69 -8.18 -4.57
N ARG A 190 -32.43 -7.16 -4.13
CA ARG A 190 -33.75 -6.82 -4.70
C ARG A 190 -33.66 -6.04 -6.00
N ARG A 191 -32.56 -5.31 -6.21
CA ARG A 191 -32.39 -4.38 -7.34
C ARG A 191 -31.49 -4.93 -8.46
N TYR A 192 -30.53 -5.77 -8.09
CA TYR A 192 -29.56 -6.35 -9.01
C TYR A 192 -29.76 -7.86 -9.13
N SER A 193 -29.49 -8.41 -10.31
CA SER A 193 -29.46 -9.85 -10.50
C SER A 193 -28.31 -10.47 -9.68
N LYS A 194 -28.47 -11.75 -9.31
CA LYS A 194 -27.42 -12.51 -8.63
C LYS A 194 -26.11 -12.50 -9.41
N ASP A 195 -26.20 -12.63 -10.72
CA ASP A 195 -25.02 -12.60 -11.60
C ASP A 195 -24.33 -11.24 -11.61
N ALA A 196 -25.08 -10.12 -11.63
CA ALA A 196 -24.49 -8.79 -11.53
C ALA A 196 -23.79 -8.58 -10.18
N ILE A 197 -24.38 -9.07 -9.08
CA ILE A 197 -23.75 -9.01 -7.75
C ILE A 197 -22.48 -9.85 -7.72
N LEU A 198 -22.50 -11.05 -8.31
CA LEU A 198 -21.34 -11.93 -8.36
C LEU A 198 -20.23 -11.35 -9.25
N GLU A 199 -20.58 -10.76 -10.38
CA GLU A 199 -19.66 -10.03 -11.26
C GLU A 199 -18.98 -8.89 -10.51
N LEU A 200 -19.75 -8.02 -9.85
CA LEU A 200 -19.20 -6.93 -9.04
C LEU A 200 -18.31 -7.47 -7.93
N TYR A 201 -18.72 -8.56 -7.26
CA TYR A 201 -17.92 -9.18 -6.20
C TYR A 201 -16.59 -9.73 -6.71
N LEU A 202 -16.61 -10.52 -7.80
CA LEU A 202 -15.42 -11.10 -8.40
C LEU A 202 -14.48 -10.05 -9.01
N ASN A 203 -14.98 -8.86 -9.35
CA ASN A 203 -14.17 -7.74 -9.79
C ASN A 203 -13.69 -6.84 -8.64
N GLU A 204 -14.23 -6.99 -7.43
CA GLU A 204 -13.91 -6.15 -6.27
C GLU A 204 -13.02 -6.85 -5.23
N ILE A 205 -13.18 -8.16 -5.07
CA ILE A 205 -12.56 -8.92 -4.00
C ILE A 205 -11.02 -8.89 -4.07
N TYR A 206 -10.37 -8.81 -2.91
CA TYR A 206 -8.92 -8.75 -2.80
C TYR A 206 -8.31 -10.16 -2.70
N TYR A 207 -7.39 -10.48 -3.61
CA TYR A 207 -6.72 -11.78 -3.68
C TYR A 207 -5.30 -11.80 -3.09
N GLY A 208 -4.75 -10.65 -2.66
CA GLY A 208 -3.34 -10.54 -2.27
C GLY A 208 -2.49 -9.90 -3.38
N HIS A 209 -1.23 -9.55 -3.11
CA HIS A 209 -0.30 -8.98 -4.10
C HIS A 209 -0.84 -7.77 -4.90
N LEU A 210 -1.66 -6.92 -4.28
CA LEU A 210 -2.34 -5.82 -4.97
C LEU A 210 -3.20 -6.31 -6.16
N ALA A 211 -3.70 -7.55 -6.14
CA ALA A 211 -4.67 -8.05 -7.09
C ALA A 211 -6.08 -7.88 -6.52
N TYR A 212 -6.84 -6.93 -7.08
CA TYR A 212 -8.25 -6.73 -6.78
C TYR A 212 -9.05 -7.12 -8.01
N GLY A 213 -9.99 -8.02 -7.82
CA GLY A 213 -10.71 -8.67 -8.90
C GLY A 213 -9.95 -9.86 -9.49
N ILE A 214 -10.71 -10.82 -10.00
CA ILE A 214 -10.17 -12.12 -10.44
C ILE A 214 -9.24 -11.99 -11.65
N GLU A 215 -9.50 -11.05 -12.56
CA GLU A 215 -8.65 -10.85 -13.74
C GLU A 215 -7.23 -10.44 -13.33
N ALA A 216 -7.13 -9.48 -12.41
CA ALA A 216 -5.84 -9.06 -11.88
C ALA A 216 -5.15 -10.16 -11.09
N ALA A 217 -5.91 -11.00 -10.38
CA ALA A 217 -5.35 -12.16 -9.67
C ALA A 217 -4.80 -13.20 -10.64
N ALA A 218 -5.52 -13.50 -11.71
CA ALA A 218 -5.06 -14.41 -12.77
C ALA A 218 -3.76 -13.91 -13.42
N GLU A 219 -3.69 -12.62 -13.76
CA GLU A 219 -2.49 -12.00 -14.33
C GLU A 219 -1.32 -12.00 -13.33
N THR A 220 -1.59 -11.70 -12.05
CA THR A 220 -0.56 -11.57 -11.01
C THR A 220 0.03 -12.91 -10.63
N TYR A 221 -0.80 -13.93 -10.39
CA TYR A 221 -0.36 -15.22 -9.89
C TYR A 221 0.02 -16.21 -11.00
N PHE A 222 -0.56 -16.10 -12.19
CA PHE A 222 -0.39 -17.08 -13.27
C PHE A 222 -0.06 -16.46 -14.64
N GLY A 223 -0.04 -15.12 -14.76
CA GLY A 223 0.35 -14.44 -16.00
C GLY A 223 -0.64 -14.63 -17.14
N LYS A 224 -1.92 -14.89 -16.83
CA LYS A 224 -2.98 -15.19 -17.81
C LYS A 224 -4.32 -14.57 -17.46
N HIS A 225 -5.27 -14.66 -18.39
CA HIS A 225 -6.63 -14.12 -18.22
C HIS A 225 -7.50 -14.99 -17.31
N ALA A 226 -8.46 -14.41 -16.58
CA ALA A 226 -9.35 -15.15 -15.68
C ALA A 226 -10.23 -16.18 -16.40
N ALA A 227 -10.48 -15.99 -17.70
CA ALA A 227 -11.16 -16.95 -18.56
C ALA A 227 -10.39 -18.29 -18.70
N GLU A 228 -9.07 -18.25 -18.54
CA GLU A 228 -8.14 -19.35 -18.82
C GLU A 228 -7.69 -20.11 -17.55
N LEU A 229 -8.27 -19.77 -16.40
CA LEU A 229 -7.98 -20.44 -15.13
C LEU A 229 -8.53 -21.87 -15.14
N THR A 230 -7.66 -22.82 -14.85
CA THR A 230 -7.97 -24.23 -14.61
C THR A 230 -8.70 -24.42 -13.28
N LEU A 231 -9.24 -25.61 -13.04
CA LEU A 231 -9.84 -25.96 -11.75
C LEU A 231 -8.85 -25.81 -10.59
N ALA A 232 -7.58 -26.21 -10.79
CA ALA A 232 -6.55 -26.12 -9.77
C ALA A 232 -6.28 -24.65 -9.38
N GLU A 233 -6.05 -23.80 -10.38
CA GLU A 233 -5.72 -22.38 -10.15
C GLU A 233 -6.93 -21.60 -9.63
N ALA A 234 -8.13 -21.88 -10.15
CA ALA A 234 -9.37 -21.30 -9.66
C ALA A 234 -9.62 -21.64 -8.18
N ALA A 235 -9.39 -22.89 -7.79
CA ALA A 235 -9.51 -23.31 -6.39
C ALA A 235 -8.45 -22.65 -5.49
N LEU A 236 -7.23 -22.42 -6.00
CA LEU A 236 -6.20 -21.68 -5.27
C LEU A 236 -6.65 -20.23 -5.05
N LEU A 237 -7.04 -19.52 -6.12
CA LEU A 237 -7.44 -18.11 -6.05
C LEU A 237 -8.68 -17.91 -5.19
N ALA A 238 -9.70 -18.77 -5.32
CA ALA A 238 -10.91 -18.69 -4.49
C ALA A 238 -10.62 -18.89 -2.98
N GLY A 239 -9.49 -19.51 -2.62
CA GLY A 239 -9.07 -19.70 -1.25
C GLY A 239 -8.39 -18.48 -0.61
N LEU A 240 -7.81 -17.59 -1.42
CA LEU A 240 -7.00 -16.45 -0.95
C LEU A 240 -7.78 -15.39 -0.16
N PRO A 241 -8.99 -14.95 -0.58
CA PRO A 241 -9.70 -13.83 0.04
C PRO A 241 -9.95 -13.95 1.55
N GLN A 242 -10.04 -15.18 2.07
CA GLN A 242 -10.23 -15.42 3.51
C GLN A 242 -9.09 -14.85 4.35
N ALA A 243 -7.84 -15.02 3.89
CA ALA A 243 -6.65 -14.49 4.56
C ALA A 243 -5.51 -14.32 3.54
N PRO A 244 -5.55 -13.28 2.68
CA PRO A 244 -4.65 -13.17 1.53
C PRO A 244 -3.16 -13.22 1.89
N ALA A 245 -2.77 -12.59 3.01
CA ALA A 245 -1.38 -12.61 3.48
C ALA A 245 -0.92 -13.97 4.04
N ARG A 246 -1.82 -14.79 4.59
CA ARG A 246 -1.49 -16.11 5.16
C ARG A 246 -1.40 -17.18 4.07
N TYR A 247 -2.29 -17.10 3.08
CA TYR A 247 -2.40 -18.08 2.01
C TYR A 247 -1.68 -17.65 0.73
N ASP A 248 -0.78 -16.68 0.85
CA ASP A 248 -0.05 -16.15 -0.27
C ASP A 248 0.91 -17.20 -0.86
N PRO A 249 0.73 -17.66 -2.10
CA PRO A 249 1.57 -18.70 -2.68
C PRO A 249 3.01 -18.25 -2.95
N PHE A 250 3.28 -16.94 -3.05
CA PHE A 250 4.64 -16.43 -3.21
C PHE A 250 5.44 -16.43 -1.90
N VAL A 251 4.75 -16.38 -0.76
CA VAL A 251 5.36 -16.31 0.58
C VAL A 251 5.29 -17.67 1.29
N ASN A 252 4.12 -18.32 1.24
CA ASN A 252 3.85 -19.59 1.91
C ASN A 252 3.00 -20.51 1.02
N PHE A 253 3.67 -21.15 0.05
CA PHE A 253 3.04 -22.07 -0.88
C PHE A 253 2.34 -23.25 -0.20
N GLN A 254 2.87 -23.76 0.91
CA GLN A 254 2.29 -24.89 1.63
C GLN A 254 0.93 -24.53 2.26
N ALA A 255 0.84 -23.35 2.89
CA ALA A 255 -0.43 -22.86 3.42
C ALA A 255 -1.46 -22.59 2.30
N ALA A 256 -1.01 -22.05 1.17
CA ALA A 256 -1.83 -21.84 -0.01
C ALA A 256 -2.39 -23.16 -0.58
N LYS A 257 -1.55 -24.21 -0.71
CA LYS A 257 -1.97 -25.55 -1.14
C LYS A 257 -2.93 -26.20 -0.16
N ALA A 258 -2.70 -26.10 1.15
CA ALA A 258 -3.65 -26.60 2.14
C ALA A 258 -5.03 -25.93 2.00
N ARG A 259 -5.04 -24.61 1.79
CA ARG A 259 -6.28 -23.86 1.54
C ARG A 259 -6.94 -24.24 0.22
N GLN A 260 -6.18 -24.50 -0.84
CA GLN A 260 -6.68 -25.02 -2.10
C GLN A 260 -7.41 -26.36 -1.90
N ALA A 261 -6.86 -27.26 -1.08
CA ALA A 261 -7.50 -28.54 -0.77
C ALA A 261 -8.85 -28.36 -0.08
N ASP A 262 -8.97 -27.40 0.85
CA ASP A 262 -10.24 -27.05 1.49
C ASP A 262 -11.27 -26.57 0.46
N VAL A 263 -10.87 -25.69 -0.46
CA VAL A 263 -11.75 -25.18 -1.53
C VAL A 263 -12.23 -26.32 -2.41
N LEU A 264 -11.33 -27.21 -2.86
CA LEU A 264 -11.69 -28.37 -3.67
C LEU A 264 -12.67 -29.29 -2.94
N ARG A 265 -12.46 -29.53 -1.63
CA ARG A 265 -13.42 -30.30 -0.80
C ARG A 265 -14.78 -29.62 -0.75
N LEU A 266 -14.85 -28.31 -0.54
CA LEU A 266 -16.10 -27.56 -0.53
C LEU A 266 -16.82 -27.61 -1.88
N MET A 267 -16.09 -27.59 -2.99
CA MET A 267 -16.65 -27.75 -4.34
C MET A 267 -17.25 -29.15 -4.57
N VAL A 268 -16.64 -30.20 -4.00
CA VAL A 268 -17.21 -31.56 -4.01
C VAL A 268 -18.49 -31.63 -3.17
N GLU A 269 -18.47 -31.05 -1.96
CA GLU A 269 -19.63 -31.02 -1.06
C GLU A 269 -20.82 -30.25 -1.66
N ALA A 270 -20.54 -29.19 -2.42
CA ALA A 270 -21.54 -28.42 -3.17
C ALA A 270 -21.99 -29.12 -4.47
N GLY A 271 -21.36 -30.23 -4.87
CA GLY A 271 -21.70 -30.99 -6.07
C GLY A 271 -21.22 -30.38 -7.39
N TYR A 272 -20.30 -29.41 -7.36
CA TYR A 272 -19.77 -28.79 -8.59
C TYR A 272 -18.73 -29.66 -9.31
N ILE A 273 -17.99 -30.48 -8.55
CA ILE A 273 -16.96 -31.38 -9.09
C ILE A 273 -17.03 -32.75 -8.40
N THR A 274 -16.46 -33.77 -9.05
CA THR A 274 -16.33 -35.11 -8.47
C THR A 274 -15.10 -35.20 -7.56
N PRO A 275 -15.05 -36.16 -6.61
CA PRO A 275 -13.85 -36.42 -5.82
C PRO A 275 -12.60 -36.71 -6.66
N GLN A 276 -12.78 -37.34 -7.83
CA GLN A 276 -11.67 -37.62 -8.76
C GLN A 276 -11.12 -36.34 -9.41
N GLN A 277 -12.00 -35.42 -9.83
CA GLN A 277 -11.59 -34.11 -10.37
C GLN A 277 -10.88 -33.27 -9.30
N ALA A 278 -11.37 -33.29 -8.06
CA ALA A 278 -10.72 -32.62 -6.93
C ALA A 278 -9.30 -33.15 -6.70
N GLN A 279 -9.13 -34.47 -6.71
CA GLN A 279 -7.81 -35.08 -6.54
C GLN A 279 -6.84 -34.73 -7.67
N GLN A 280 -7.32 -34.75 -8.93
CA GLN A 280 -6.53 -34.37 -10.10
C GLN A 280 -6.09 -32.90 -10.02
N ALA A 281 -7.01 -31.98 -9.73
CA ALA A 281 -6.71 -30.56 -9.59
C ALA A 281 -5.76 -30.27 -8.42
N TYR A 282 -5.83 -31.04 -7.33
CA TYR A 282 -4.88 -30.90 -6.21
C TYR A 282 -3.46 -31.36 -6.58
N GLN A 283 -3.34 -32.39 -7.43
CA GLN A 283 -2.06 -32.93 -7.90
C GLN A 283 -1.44 -32.13 -9.03
N GLU A 284 -2.21 -31.28 -9.70
CA GLU A 284 -1.72 -30.40 -10.75
C GLU A 284 -0.61 -29.47 -10.21
N GLU A 285 0.48 -29.39 -10.96
CA GLU A 285 1.60 -28.51 -10.66
C GLU A 285 1.23 -27.07 -11.03
N LEU A 286 1.24 -26.18 -10.03
CA LEU A 286 0.87 -24.78 -10.21
C LEU A 286 2.12 -23.97 -10.62
N HIS A 287 2.19 -23.57 -11.88
CA HIS A 287 3.24 -22.70 -12.38
C HIS A 287 2.91 -21.24 -12.05
N LEU A 288 3.45 -20.73 -10.93
CA LEU A 288 3.29 -19.33 -10.55
C LEU A 288 4.08 -18.41 -11.51
N ALA A 289 3.44 -17.32 -11.94
CA ALA A 289 4.11 -16.30 -12.72
C ALA A 289 5.23 -15.64 -11.90
N SER A 290 6.33 -15.29 -12.57
CA SER A 290 7.36 -14.45 -11.95
C SER A 290 6.75 -13.04 -11.74
N PRO A 291 6.76 -12.46 -10.52
CA PRO A 291 6.18 -11.15 -10.27
C PRO A 291 6.99 -10.06 -10.99
N LYS A 292 6.74 -9.86 -12.29
CA LYS A 292 7.44 -8.89 -13.13
C LYS A 292 6.49 -8.15 -14.04
N VAL A 293 5.78 -7.18 -13.46
CA VAL A 293 5.64 -5.88 -14.13
C VAL A 293 6.65 -4.95 -13.45
N GLY A 294 7.93 -5.12 -13.82
CA GLY A 294 9.04 -4.44 -13.16
C GLY A 294 8.97 -2.94 -13.37
N MET A 295 9.11 -2.18 -12.29
CA MET A 295 9.25 -0.73 -12.32
C MET A 295 10.53 -0.36 -13.07
N LYS A 296 10.43 0.37 -14.18
CA LYS A 296 11.61 0.91 -14.86
C LYS A 296 12.11 2.12 -14.08
N ALA A 297 13.43 2.27 -13.95
CA ALA A 297 14.04 3.38 -13.21
C ALA A 297 13.50 3.54 -11.77
N PRO A 298 13.55 2.50 -10.93
CA PRO A 298 12.74 2.41 -9.73
C PRO A 298 12.99 3.53 -8.71
N HIS A 299 14.26 3.93 -8.51
CA HIS A 299 14.61 5.06 -7.64
C HIS A 299 13.98 6.38 -8.09
N PHE A 300 13.98 6.64 -9.40
CA PHE A 300 13.38 7.83 -9.98
C PHE A 300 11.85 7.80 -9.91
N VAL A 301 11.23 6.66 -10.23
CA VAL A 301 9.78 6.49 -10.14
C VAL A 301 9.30 6.71 -8.70
N MET A 302 9.99 6.14 -7.71
CA MET A 302 9.65 6.33 -6.30
C MET A 302 9.81 7.79 -5.87
N TYR A 303 10.85 8.47 -6.36
CA TYR A 303 11.02 9.91 -6.14
C TYR A 303 9.86 10.73 -6.73
N VAL A 304 9.47 10.48 -7.99
CA VAL A 304 8.32 11.14 -8.64
C VAL A 304 7.02 10.84 -7.89
N ARG A 305 6.81 9.59 -7.49
CA ARG A 305 5.64 9.18 -6.71
C ARG A 305 5.55 9.99 -5.41
N GLN A 306 6.65 10.13 -4.66
CA GLN A 306 6.69 10.93 -3.43
C GLN A 306 6.35 12.41 -3.70
N LEU A 307 6.84 12.99 -4.80
CA LEU A 307 6.50 14.37 -5.19
C LEU A 307 5.00 14.53 -5.47
N LEU A 308 4.39 13.55 -6.15
CA LEU A 308 2.95 13.56 -6.43
C LEU A 308 2.12 13.38 -5.16
N GLU A 309 2.53 12.48 -4.26
CA GLU A 309 1.88 12.27 -2.95
C GLU A 309 1.88 13.58 -2.14
N GLN A 310 3.01 14.28 -2.09
CA GLN A 310 3.13 15.57 -1.38
C GLN A 310 2.27 16.67 -2.00
N ARG A 311 2.10 16.68 -3.32
CA ARG A 311 1.42 17.76 -4.05
C ARG A 311 -0.09 17.57 -4.15
N TYR A 312 -0.56 16.35 -4.39
CA TYR A 312 -1.97 16.06 -4.68
C TYR A 312 -2.63 15.15 -3.64
N GLY A 313 -1.87 14.64 -2.68
CA GLY A 313 -2.35 13.64 -1.74
C GLY A 313 -2.46 12.25 -2.36
N THR A 314 -2.63 11.25 -1.49
CA THR A 314 -2.69 9.84 -1.88
C THR A 314 -3.94 9.51 -2.69
N ASP A 315 -5.09 10.08 -2.37
CA ASP A 315 -6.35 9.78 -3.06
C ASP A 315 -6.29 10.14 -4.56
N VAL A 316 -5.78 11.33 -4.89
CA VAL A 316 -5.63 11.76 -6.29
C VAL A 316 -4.52 10.98 -6.99
N LEU A 317 -3.42 10.65 -6.30
CA LEU A 317 -2.39 9.82 -6.90
C LEU A 317 -2.93 8.44 -7.30
N TYR A 318 -3.70 7.81 -6.42
CA TYR A 318 -4.16 6.45 -6.65
C TYR A 318 -5.43 6.35 -7.49
N ARG A 319 -6.30 7.37 -7.45
CA ARG A 319 -7.61 7.36 -8.11
C ARG A 319 -7.82 8.53 -9.07
N GLY A 320 -6.81 9.34 -9.34
CA GLY A 320 -6.95 10.51 -10.22
C GLY A 320 -6.80 10.18 -11.70
N GLY A 321 -6.29 8.99 -12.05
CA GLY A 321 -5.99 8.63 -13.44
C GLY A 321 -4.97 9.55 -14.10
N LEU A 322 -4.02 10.08 -13.33
CA LEU A 322 -3.07 11.07 -13.84
C LEU A 322 -2.15 10.46 -14.88
N ARG A 323 -1.80 11.23 -15.92
CA ARG A 323 -0.70 10.91 -16.83
C ARG A 323 0.45 11.85 -16.54
N VAL A 324 1.51 11.32 -15.96
CA VAL A 324 2.67 12.08 -15.47
C VAL A 324 3.83 11.86 -16.42
N TYR A 325 4.22 12.89 -17.16
CA TYR A 325 5.37 12.86 -18.05
C TYR A 325 6.56 13.47 -17.33
N THR A 326 7.63 12.70 -17.22
CA THR A 326 8.80 13.05 -16.41
C THR A 326 9.94 13.56 -17.28
N THR A 327 10.99 14.02 -16.62
CA THR A 327 12.23 14.49 -17.24
C THR A 327 13.19 13.37 -17.60
N LEU A 328 12.97 12.17 -17.04
CA LEU A 328 13.83 11.01 -17.23
C LEU A 328 13.93 10.66 -18.71
N ASP A 329 15.15 10.43 -19.16
CA ASP A 329 15.42 9.77 -20.43
C ASP A 329 15.73 8.30 -20.14
N LEU A 330 14.82 7.40 -20.51
CA LEU A 330 14.96 5.98 -20.19
C LEU A 330 16.24 5.37 -20.79
N HIS A 331 16.67 5.83 -21.96
CA HIS A 331 17.90 5.34 -22.58
C HIS A 331 19.14 5.76 -21.78
N LEU A 332 19.20 7.02 -21.33
CA LEU A 332 20.29 7.48 -20.47
C LEU A 332 20.27 6.78 -19.10
N GLN A 333 19.09 6.50 -18.56
CA GLN A 333 18.94 5.74 -17.32
C GLN A 333 19.49 4.31 -17.47
N GLU A 334 19.16 3.61 -18.55
CA GLU A 334 19.68 2.26 -18.83
C GLU A 334 21.21 2.26 -18.98
N ILE A 335 21.79 3.30 -19.61
CA ILE A 335 23.24 3.49 -19.66
C ILE A 335 23.81 3.68 -18.25
N ALA A 336 23.20 4.54 -17.43
CA ALA A 336 23.65 4.79 -16.07
C ALA A 336 23.63 3.51 -15.22
N GLU A 337 22.54 2.74 -15.27
CA GLU A 337 22.40 1.47 -14.57
C GLU A 337 23.45 0.45 -15.01
N ARG A 338 23.65 0.30 -16.33
CA ARG A 338 24.65 -0.62 -16.88
C ARG A 338 26.06 -0.25 -16.45
N VAL A 339 26.45 1.02 -16.62
CA VAL A 339 27.80 1.50 -16.26
C VAL A 339 28.04 1.35 -14.76
N ALA A 340 27.05 1.66 -13.92
CA ALA A 340 27.19 1.50 -12.48
C ALA A 340 27.41 0.03 -12.09
N ARG A 341 26.63 -0.91 -12.64
CA ARG A 341 26.84 -2.35 -12.40
C ARG A 341 28.22 -2.82 -12.88
N GLU A 342 28.63 -2.43 -14.09
CA GLU A 342 29.95 -2.76 -14.64
C GLU A 342 31.10 -2.26 -13.73
N GLN A 343 30.97 -1.04 -13.18
CA GLN A 343 31.98 -0.49 -12.28
C GLN A 343 32.00 -1.19 -10.92
N ILE A 344 30.84 -1.55 -10.36
CA ILE A 344 30.77 -2.29 -9.10
C ILE A 344 31.39 -3.68 -9.24
N GLU A 345 31.09 -4.40 -10.32
CA GLU A 345 31.74 -5.70 -10.57
C GLU A 345 33.25 -5.56 -10.72
N ARG A 346 33.74 -4.53 -11.44
CA ARG A 346 35.18 -4.27 -11.57
C ARG A 346 35.87 -3.95 -10.24
N LEU A 347 35.14 -3.36 -9.28
CA LEU A 347 35.65 -2.93 -7.99
C LEU A 347 35.29 -3.90 -6.85
N LYS A 348 34.74 -5.08 -7.17
CA LYS A 348 34.31 -6.07 -6.19
C LYS A 348 35.43 -6.49 -5.22
N ASP A 349 36.64 -6.66 -5.71
CA ASP A 349 37.84 -7.00 -4.90
C ASP A 349 38.28 -5.86 -3.96
N LYS A 350 37.70 -4.66 -4.11
CA LYS A 350 37.89 -3.51 -3.23
C LYS A 350 36.72 -3.32 -2.27
N HIS A 351 35.83 -4.30 -2.18
CA HIS A 351 34.63 -4.27 -1.34
C HIS A 351 33.69 -3.09 -1.65
N VAL A 352 33.67 -2.60 -2.90
CA VAL A 352 32.68 -1.62 -3.35
C VAL A 352 31.44 -2.40 -3.78
N THR A 353 30.31 -2.16 -3.11
CA THR A 353 29.09 -2.98 -3.26
C THR A 353 27.93 -2.24 -3.90
N ASN A 354 27.99 -0.90 -3.96
CA ASN A 354 26.85 -0.09 -4.41
C ASN A 354 27.31 1.23 -5.02
N ALA A 355 26.46 1.85 -5.86
CA ALA A 355 26.73 3.11 -6.53
C ALA A 355 25.45 3.95 -6.69
N ALA A 356 25.63 5.27 -6.76
CA ALA A 356 24.58 6.22 -7.06
C ALA A 356 25.02 7.17 -8.19
N LEU A 357 24.07 7.62 -8.99
CA LEU A 357 24.31 8.53 -10.11
C LEU A 357 23.12 9.47 -10.28
N VAL A 358 23.41 10.75 -10.51
CA VAL A 358 22.42 11.75 -10.93
C VAL A 358 22.96 12.49 -12.14
N ALA A 359 22.16 12.60 -13.19
CA ALA A 359 22.47 13.41 -14.37
C ALA A 359 21.41 14.51 -14.54
N ILE A 360 21.86 15.77 -14.64
CA ILE A 360 20.98 16.95 -14.75
C ILE A 360 21.35 17.73 -16.00
N ARG A 361 20.35 18.22 -16.74
CA ARG A 361 20.53 19.23 -17.79
C ARG A 361 20.68 20.62 -17.14
N PRO A 362 21.86 21.25 -17.15
CA PRO A 362 22.10 22.46 -16.36
C PRO A 362 21.18 23.65 -16.67
N GLN A 363 20.83 23.82 -17.94
CA GLN A 363 20.03 24.95 -18.42
C GLN A 363 18.56 24.89 -18.01
N THR A 364 18.03 23.69 -17.75
CA THR A 364 16.60 23.48 -17.46
C THR A 364 16.35 22.77 -16.13
N GLY A 365 17.40 22.30 -15.46
CA GLY A 365 17.26 21.51 -14.22
C GLY A 365 16.67 20.11 -14.44
N GLU A 366 16.36 19.69 -15.66
CA GLU A 366 15.78 18.36 -15.94
C GLU A 366 16.69 17.24 -15.42
N ILE A 367 16.15 16.36 -14.58
CA ILE A 367 16.84 15.15 -14.12
C ILE A 367 16.71 14.08 -15.20
N LEU A 368 17.78 13.84 -15.94
CA LEU A 368 17.79 12.92 -17.08
C LEU A 368 17.96 11.46 -16.65
N ALA A 369 18.70 11.22 -15.56
CA ALA A 369 18.89 9.91 -14.97
C ALA A 369 19.06 10.04 -13.44
N MET A 370 18.52 9.08 -12.69
CA MET A 370 18.70 8.97 -11.24
C MET A 370 18.80 7.49 -10.87
N LEU A 371 19.94 7.12 -10.30
CA LEU A 371 20.24 5.81 -9.77
C LEU A 371 20.60 5.95 -8.30
N GLY A 372 19.84 5.28 -7.43
CA GLY A 372 20.10 5.25 -5.99
C GLY A 372 20.88 4.03 -5.52
N SER A 373 20.87 2.94 -6.28
CA SER A 373 21.62 1.70 -6.04
C SER A 373 21.78 0.92 -7.34
N VAL A 374 22.74 -0.01 -7.41
CA VAL A 374 22.98 -0.82 -8.62
C VAL A 374 21.95 -1.92 -8.87
N ASP A 375 21.26 -2.36 -7.81
CA ASP A 375 20.14 -3.29 -7.86
C ASP A 375 19.10 -2.91 -6.80
N PHE A 376 17.92 -2.49 -7.25
CA PHE A 376 16.83 -2.03 -6.38
C PHE A 376 16.25 -3.15 -5.52
N TYR A 377 16.29 -4.40 -6.00
CA TYR A 377 15.64 -5.54 -5.36
C TYR A 377 16.61 -6.37 -4.51
N ASN A 378 17.88 -5.98 -4.44
CA ASN A 378 18.88 -6.67 -3.64
C ASN A 378 18.90 -6.11 -2.21
N GLU A 379 18.42 -6.90 -1.25
CA GLU A 379 18.38 -6.52 0.17
C GLU A 379 19.78 -6.45 0.81
N GLU A 380 20.77 -7.21 0.33
CA GLU A 380 22.12 -7.26 0.92
C GLU A 380 22.88 -5.93 0.80
N ILE A 381 22.49 -5.09 -0.17
CA ILE A 381 23.09 -3.78 -0.41
C ILE A 381 22.15 -2.62 -0.06
N ASP A 382 21.06 -2.91 0.66
CA ASP A 382 19.97 -1.98 0.92
C ASP A 382 19.41 -1.39 -0.39
N GLY A 383 19.14 -2.23 -1.39
CA GLY A 383 18.83 -1.84 -2.76
C GLY A 383 17.71 -0.80 -2.92
N GLN A 384 16.74 -0.79 -2.01
CA GLN A 384 15.61 0.16 -2.04
C GLN A 384 15.98 1.55 -1.48
N VAL A 385 17.14 1.71 -0.83
CA VAL A 385 17.63 3.00 -0.35
C VAL A 385 18.10 3.82 -1.54
N ASN A 386 17.45 4.96 -1.78
CA ASN A 386 17.88 5.88 -2.80
C ASN A 386 19.05 6.74 -2.30
N VAL A 387 20.29 6.27 -2.50
CA VAL A 387 21.51 6.97 -2.06
C VAL A 387 21.65 8.34 -2.74
N ALA A 388 21.01 8.59 -3.89
CA ALA A 388 21.01 9.90 -4.52
C ALA A 388 20.33 10.99 -3.67
N LEU A 389 19.42 10.58 -2.77
CA LEU A 389 18.66 11.44 -1.86
C LEU A 389 19.11 11.27 -0.39
N ALA A 390 19.98 10.31 -0.09
CA ALA A 390 20.49 10.09 1.25
C ALA A 390 21.59 11.10 1.60
N LEU A 391 21.65 11.48 2.87
CA LEU A 391 22.73 12.31 3.42
C LEU A 391 24.04 11.52 3.42
N ARG A 392 25.08 12.07 2.79
CA ARG A 392 26.43 11.52 2.78
C ARG A 392 27.46 12.64 2.85
N GLN A 393 28.62 12.34 3.44
CA GLN A 393 29.78 13.23 3.39
C GLN A 393 30.29 13.31 1.94
N PRO A 394 30.33 14.50 1.33
CA PRO A 394 30.76 14.67 -0.07
C PRO A 394 32.29 14.60 -0.23
N GLY A 395 33.04 14.53 0.86
CA GLY A 395 34.49 14.63 0.86
C GLY A 395 34.97 15.90 0.17
N SER A 396 36.02 15.78 -0.63
CA SER A 396 36.62 16.91 -1.36
C SER A 396 35.72 17.53 -2.43
N ALA A 397 34.60 16.89 -2.82
CA ALA A 397 33.69 17.44 -3.82
C ALA A 397 33.00 18.74 -3.36
N ILE A 398 33.04 19.07 -2.08
CA ILE A 398 32.50 20.34 -1.53
C ILE A 398 33.47 21.52 -1.66
N LYS A 399 34.78 21.27 -1.86
CA LYS A 399 35.82 22.32 -1.90
C LYS A 399 35.51 23.46 -2.89
N PRO A 400 34.99 23.22 -4.11
CA PRO A 400 34.66 24.31 -5.03
C PRO A 400 33.78 25.39 -4.42
N ILE A 401 32.86 25.04 -3.51
CA ILE A 401 31.99 25.98 -2.81
C ILE A 401 32.79 26.93 -1.93
N THR A 402 33.79 26.41 -1.20
CA THR A 402 34.71 27.23 -0.41
C THR A 402 35.50 28.19 -1.29
N TYR A 403 36.03 27.72 -2.41
CA TYR A 403 36.82 28.58 -3.31
C TYR A 403 35.97 29.61 -4.04
N LEU A 404 34.73 29.30 -4.43
CA LEU A 404 33.78 30.28 -4.98
C LEU A 404 33.53 31.43 -3.99
N ALA A 405 33.30 31.10 -2.72
CA ALA A 405 33.11 32.12 -1.68
C ALA A 405 34.40 32.92 -1.42
N ALA A 406 35.57 32.32 -1.62
CA ALA A 406 36.85 33.04 -1.55
C ALA A 406 37.05 33.99 -2.73
N PHE A 407 36.63 33.59 -3.93
CA PHE A 407 36.65 34.46 -5.12
C PHE A 407 35.73 35.67 -4.97
N GLU A 408 34.55 35.53 -4.38
CA GLU A 408 33.68 36.67 -4.03
C GLU A 408 34.30 37.62 -2.99
N LYS A 409 35.36 37.18 -2.29
CA LYS A 409 36.15 38.01 -1.37
C LYS A 409 37.47 38.49 -1.96
N GLY A 410 37.63 38.42 -3.28
CA GLY A 410 38.78 38.98 -4.01
C GLY A 410 39.96 38.02 -4.18
N TRP A 411 39.83 36.73 -3.85
CA TRP A 411 40.82 35.75 -4.30
C TRP A 411 40.74 35.56 -5.81
N THR A 412 41.87 35.22 -6.42
CA THR A 412 41.97 34.88 -7.83
C THR A 412 42.59 33.49 -7.96
N PRO A 413 42.54 32.85 -9.14
CA PRO A 413 43.26 31.60 -9.40
C PRO A 413 44.79 31.70 -9.15
N ALA A 414 45.36 32.91 -9.14
CA ALA A 414 46.77 33.17 -8.91
C ALA A 414 47.12 33.48 -7.44
N THR A 415 46.14 33.68 -6.57
CA THR A 415 46.37 33.94 -5.14
C THR A 415 47.19 32.80 -4.54
N LEU A 416 48.26 33.16 -3.80
CA LEU A 416 49.13 32.21 -3.13
C LEU A 416 48.54 31.78 -1.78
N ILE A 417 48.58 30.47 -1.49
CA ILE A 417 48.21 29.85 -0.23
C ILE A 417 49.36 28.94 0.20
N TRP A 418 49.75 29.03 1.47
CA TRP A 418 50.79 28.18 2.03
C TRP A 418 50.23 26.79 2.39
N ASP A 419 50.68 25.76 1.70
CA ASP A 419 50.49 24.36 2.04
C ASP A 419 51.66 23.87 2.92
N VAL A 420 51.55 24.12 4.22
CA VAL A 420 52.57 23.82 5.25
C VAL A 420 51.87 23.26 6.48
N PRO A 421 52.56 22.51 7.37
CA PRO A 421 51.97 22.06 8.63
C PRO A 421 51.31 23.23 9.36
N THR A 422 50.01 23.12 9.60
CA THR A 422 49.21 24.19 10.19
C THR A 422 48.25 23.60 11.21
N GLU A 423 48.18 24.23 12.38
CA GLU A 423 47.21 23.90 13.41
C GLU A 423 46.10 24.94 13.41
N PHE A 424 44.86 24.46 13.47
CA PHE A 424 43.68 25.30 13.52
C PHE A 424 42.98 25.15 14.89
N PRO A 425 42.42 26.23 15.45
CA PRO A 425 41.53 26.13 16.60
C PRO A 425 40.30 25.27 16.26
N ASP A 426 39.88 24.40 17.17
CA ASP A 426 38.70 23.53 17.00
C ASP A 426 37.70 23.74 18.17
N VAL A 427 37.90 23.03 19.29
CA VAL A 427 37.18 23.22 20.55
C VAL A 427 38.17 23.59 21.67
N PRO A 428 37.74 24.17 22.81
CA PRO A 428 38.64 24.52 23.90
C PRO A 428 39.54 23.32 24.31
N GLY A 429 40.85 23.51 24.20
CA GLY A 429 41.86 22.49 24.55
C GLY A 429 42.17 21.47 23.45
N ARG A 430 41.63 21.59 22.23
CA ARG A 430 41.97 20.73 21.08
C ARG A 430 42.31 21.55 19.84
N THR A 431 43.29 21.08 19.06
CA THR A 431 43.63 21.65 17.76
C THR A 431 43.32 20.68 16.63
N TYR A 432 42.85 21.21 15.51
CA TYR A 432 42.63 20.47 14.29
C TYR A 432 43.86 20.57 13.39
N ARG A 433 44.42 19.43 13.00
CA ARG A 433 45.66 19.33 12.21
C ARG A 433 45.42 18.50 10.93
N PRO A 434 44.85 19.10 9.87
CA PRO A 434 44.62 18.40 8.62
C PRO A 434 45.93 18.04 7.92
N THR A 435 45.94 16.91 7.22
CA THR A 435 47.03 16.48 6.33
C THR A 435 46.52 16.32 4.89
N ASN A 436 47.42 16.44 3.92
CA ASN A 436 47.08 16.15 2.53
C ASN A 436 47.04 14.63 2.29
N TYR A 437 46.28 14.22 1.28
CA TYR A 437 46.06 12.80 0.95
C TYR A 437 47.36 12.06 0.59
N ASP A 438 48.37 12.79 0.09
CA ASP A 438 49.68 12.27 -0.29
C ASP A 438 50.71 12.31 0.86
N GLY A 439 50.30 12.76 2.04
CA GLY A 439 51.15 12.88 3.23
C GLY A 439 52.24 13.96 3.13
N ARG A 440 52.20 14.85 2.13
CA ARG A 440 53.22 15.88 1.89
C ARG A 440 52.65 17.29 2.03
N PHE A 441 53.57 18.25 2.16
CA PHE A 441 53.30 19.69 2.14
C PHE A 441 54.06 20.31 0.98
N HIS A 442 53.38 21.15 0.19
CA HIS A 442 53.89 21.67 -1.08
C HIS A 442 54.41 23.10 -1.00
N GLY A 443 54.46 23.70 0.20
CA GLY A 443 54.93 25.07 0.38
C GLY A 443 53.96 26.08 -0.25
N PRO A 444 54.45 27.15 -0.91
CA PRO A 444 53.56 28.13 -1.54
C PRO A 444 52.95 27.55 -2.82
N VAL A 445 51.61 27.43 -2.84
CA VAL A 445 50.86 26.99 -4.02
C VAL A 445 49.84 28.05 -4.42
N THR A 446 49.49 28.12 -5.70
CA THR A 446 48.41 29.00 -6.17
C THR A 446 47.05 28.35 -5.91
N VAL A 447 45.97 29.14 -5.80
CA VAL A 447 44.60 28.62 -5.68
C VAL A 447 44.28 27.61 -6.78
N ARG A 448 44.68 27.86 -8.04
CA ARG A 448 44.43 26.90 -9.13
C ARG A 448 45.10 25.54 -8.90
N VAL A 449 46.31 25.53 -8.33
CA VAL A 449 47.03 24.29 -8.01
C VAL A 449 46.39 23.63 -6.80
N ALA A 450 46.08 24.41 -5.77
CA ALA A 450 45.46 23.91 -4.55
C ALA A 450 44.10 23.23 -4.81
N LEU A 451 43.22 23.88 -5.58
CA LEU A 451 41.93 23.30 -5.96
C LEU A 451 42.11 22.16 -6.98
N GLY A 452 42.95 22.33 -8.00
CA GLY A 452 43.18 21.33 -9.05
C GLY A 452 43.79 20.02 -8.53
N SER A 453 44.66 20.10 -7.52
CA SER A 453 45.24 18.94 -6.83
C SER A 453 44.45 18.49 -5.60
N SER A 454 43.35 19.18 -5.28
CA SER A 454 42.51 18.92 -4.11
C SER A 454 43.30 18.85 -2.79
N TYR A 455 44.25 19.77 -2.57
CA TYR A 455 44.98 19.81 -1.30
C TYR A 455 44.06 20.20 -0.13
N ASN A 456 44.25 19.53 1.02
CA ASN A 456 43.39 19.66 2.19
C ASN A 456 43.74 20.91 3.00
N VAL A 457 45.02 21.14 3.31
CA VAL A 457 45.42 22.27 4.15
C VAL A 457 45.10 23.63 3.52
N PRO A 458 45.36 23.85 2.21
CA PRO A 458 44.92 25.08 1.55
C PRO A 458 43.41 25.27 1.56
N ALA A 459 42.62 24.20 1.43
CA ALA A 459 41.15 24.30 1.49
C ALA A 459 40.66 24.72 2.88
N VAL A 460 41.28 24.19 3.95
CA VAL A 460 40.98 24.58 5.33
C VAL A 460 41.35 26.05 5.57
N LYS A 461 42.49 26.52 5.05
CA LYS A 461 42.87 27.95 5.08
C LYS A 461 41.89 28.82 4.30
N ALA A 462 41.41 28.35 3.15
CA ALA A 462 40.38 29.03 2.37
C ALA A 462 39.07 29.17 3.17
N LEU A 463 38.62 28.11 3.83
CA LEU A 463 37.43 28.18 4.68
C LEU A 463 37.63 29.09 5.89
N GLN A 464 38.83 29.11 6.49
CA GLN A 464 39.15 30.04 7.57
C GLN A 464 39.09 31.50 7.11
N PHE A 465 39.62 31.80 5.92
CA PHE A 465 39.56 33.14 5.31
C PHE A 465 38.12 33.56 4.98
N VAL A 466 37.34 32.66 4.39
CA VAL A 466 35.93 32.92 4.01
C VAL A 466 35.02 33.03 5.24
N GLY A 467 35.25 32.18 6.25
CA GLY A 467 34.37 32.01 7.39
C GLY A 467 33.21 31.06 7.11
N ILE A 468 32.82 30.28 8.12
CA ILE A 468 31.74 29.28 8.01
C ILE A 468 30.40 29.90 7.58
N PRO A 469 29.96 31.06 8.11
CA PRO A 469 28.69 31.67 7.68
C PRO A 469 28.65 31.99 6.17
N ALA A 470 29.75 32.52 5.60
CA ALA A 470 29.82 32.83 4.18
C ALA A 470 29.88 31.56 3.31
N PHE A 471 30.51 30.50 3.80
CA PHE A 471 30.45 29.19 3.13
C PHE A 471 29.02 28.63 3.11
N LEU A 472 28.30 28.66 4.23
CA LEU A 472 26.91 28.18 4.30
C LEU A 472 25.97 29.02 3.42
N GLU A 473 26.20 30.34 3.36
CA GLU A 473 25.51 31.26 2.43
C GLU A 473 25.74 30.85 0.98
N MET A 474 26.99 30.63 0.58
CA MET A 474 27.34 30.19 -0.77
C MET A 474 26.71 28.82 -1.08
N ALA A 475 26.79 27.85 -0.17
CA ALA A 475 26.17 26.54 -0.32
C ALA A 475 24.65 26.66 -0.58
N ARG A 476 23.95 27.50 0.19
CA ARG A 476 22.51 27.73 0.02
C ARG A 476 22.18 28.39 -1.32
N ARG A 477 22.97 29.38 -1.75
CA ARG A 477 22.83 30.03 -3.06
C ARG A 477 23.01 29.05 -4.21
N LEU A 478 23.86 28.05 -4.05
CA LEU A 478 24.06 26.96 -5.02
C LEU A 478 22.98 25.87 -4.92
N GLY A 479 22.11 25.92 -3.90
CA GLY A 479 20.99 24.98 -3.72
C GLY A 479 21.25 23.83 -2.77
N ILE A 480 22.32 23.87 -1.98
CA ILE A 480 22.57 22.92 -0.90
C ILE A 480 21.84 23.41 0.34
N THR A 481 20.85 22.63 0.81
CA THR A 481 19.99 23.01 1.93
C THR A 481 20.18 22.12 3.16
N THR A 482 20.87 20.99 3.01
CA THR A 482 21.11 20.02 4.10
C THR A 482 22.13 20.49 5.13
N LEU A 483 22.96 21.49 4.82
CA LEU A 483 23.97 22.03 5.72
C LEU A 483 23.36 23.04 6.70
N ASN A 484 22.58 22.56 7.66
CA ASN A 484 21.75 23.38 8.56
C ASN A 484 22.11 23.28 10.05
N ARG A 485 23.14 22.51 10.41
CA ARG A 485 23.59 22.40 11.81
C ARG A 485 24.36 23.65 12.26
N PRO A 486 24.24 24.03 13.55
CA PRO A 486 24.93 25.21 14.08
C PRO A 486 26.41 24.96 14.45
N ASP A 487 26.84 23.70 14.52
CA ASP A 487 28.10 23.26 15.12
C ASP A 487 29.18 22.89 14.09
N TYR A 488 29.07 23.38 12.85
CA TYR A 488 30.10 23.12 11.84
C TYR A 488 31.44 23.75 12.22
N GLY A 489 32.51 23.01 11.97
CA GLY A 489 33.90 23.47 12.08
C GLY A 489 34.60 23.56 10.74
N LEU A 490 35.92 23.82 10.76
CA LEU A 490 36.72 23.98 9.54
C LEU A 490 36.89 22.68 8.72
N SER A 491 36.54 21.51 9.28
CA SER A 491 36.47 20.26 8.54
C SER A 491 35.35 20.25 7.50
N LEU A 492 34.42 21.21 7.54
CA LEU A 492 33.29 21.30 6.60
C LEU A 492 33.75 21.37 5.14
N THR A 493 34.82 22.10 4.83
CA THR A 493 35.40 22.18 3.45
C THR A 493 36.01 20.85 2.97
N LEU A 494 36.25 19.91 3.88
CA LEU A 494 36.73 18.57 3.55
C LEU A 494 35.61 17.52 3.57
N GLY A 495 34.35 17.95 3.69
CA GLY A 495 33.18 17.07 3.73
C GLY A 495 32.71 16.71 5.13
N GLY A 496 33.09 17.49 6.17
CA GLY A 496 32.61 17.30 7.55
C GLY A 496 31.11 17.54 7.76
N GLY A 497 30.36 17.90 6.72
CA GLY A 497 28.90 18.00 6.71
C GLY A 497 28.30 17.13 5.61
N GLU A 498 27.05 16.70 5.79
CA GLU A 498 26.39 15.78 4.87
C GLU A 498 25.47 16.51 3.88
N VAL A 499 25.51 16.06 2.62
CA VAL A 499 24.67 16.55 1.53
C VAL A 499 24.06 15.40 0.76
N THR A 500 23.00 15.66 -0.01
CA THR A 500 22.51 14.68 -0.98
C THR A 500 23.28 14.80 -2.28
N LEU A 501 23.39 13.70 -3.02
CA LEU A 501 23.99 13.71 -4.36
C LEU A 501 23.18 14.61 -5.31
N LEU A 502 21.85 14.64 -5.18
CA LEU A 502 20.98 15.51 -5.98
C LEU A 502 21.31 17.00 -5.77
N GLU A 503 21.45 17.45 -4.52
CA GLU A 503 21.82 18.83 -4.22
C GLU A 503 23.24 19.15 -4.69
N LEU A 504 24.20 18.24 -4.47
CA LEU A 504 25.58 18.43 -4.92
C LEU A 504 25.64 18.53 -6.45
N THR A 505 24.93 17.66 -7.17
CA THR A 505 24.85 17.70 -8.64
C THR A 505 24.19 18.99 -9.11
N GLY A 506 23.14 19.45 -8.41
CA GLY A 506 22.50 20.75 -8.65
C GLY A 506 23.48 21.91 -8.49
N ALA A 507 24.31 21.91 -7.44
CA ALA A 507 25.35 22.94 -7.22
C ALA A 507 26.38 22.98 -8.35
N TYR A 508 26.84 21.81 -8.83
CA TYR A 508 27.74 21.73 -9.99
C TYR A 508 27.04 22.13 -11.30
N ALA A 509 25.74 21.87 -11.43
CA ALA A 509 24.95 22.34 -12.57
C ALA A 509 24.91 23.87 -12.63
N VAL A 510 24.90 24.58 -11.50
CA VAL A 510 25.03 26.04 -11.46
C VAL A 510 26.35 26.48 -12.12
N LEU A 511 27.46 25.83 -11.81
CA LEU A 511 28.76 26.11 -12.43
C LEU A 511 28.76 25.83 -13.93
N ALA A 512 28.20 24.69 -14.34
CA ALA A 512 28.05 24.33 -15.75
C ALA A 512 27.10 25.27 -16.52
N ASN A 513 26.20 25.96 -15.82
CA ASN A 513 25.25 26.92 -16.39
C ASN A 513 25.70 28.38 -16.26
N GLY A 514 27.02 28.62 -16.21
CA GLY A 514 27.59 29.96 -16.14
C GLY A 514 27.17 30.72 -14.87
N GLY A 515 26.93 30.00 -13.78
CA GLY A 515 26.45 30.55 -12.51
C GLY A 515 24.93 30.66 -12.37
N LYS A 516 24.14 30.40 -13.43
CA LYS A 516 22.68 30.51 -13.34
C LYS A 516 22.07 29.30 -12.66
N ARG A 517 21.46 29.49 -11.49
CA ARG A 517 20.79 28.41 -10.77
C ARG A 517 19.42 28.10 -11.37
N VAL A 518 19.24 26.85 -11.79
CA VAL A 518 17.93 26.26 -12.09
C VAL A 518 17.74 25.04 -11.19
N PRO A 519 16.73 25.02 -10.31
CA PRO A 519 16.50 23.89 -9.42
C PRO A 519 16.28 22.58 -10.20
N PRO A 520 16.79 21.43 -9.70
CA PRO A 520 16.48 20.13 -10.30
C PRO A 520 14.97 19.89 -10.37
N VAL A 521 14.49 19.37 -11.51
CA VAL A 521 13.07 19.09 -11.75
C VAL A 521 12.89 17.67 -12.29
N ALA A 522 11.89 16.96 -11.77
CA ALA A 522 11.59 15.58 -12.14
C ALA A 522 10.40 15.45 -13.09
N ILE A 523 9.43 16.37 -13.03
CA ILE A 523 8.14 16.29 -13.74
C ILE A 523 8.07 17.39 -14.80
N LEU A 524 7.76 17.01 -16.05
CA LEU A 524 7.56 17.95 -17.18
C LEU A 524 6.11 18.35 -17.35
N ARG A 525 5.18 17.40 -17.26
CA ARG A 525 3.75 17.63 -17.51
C ARG A 525 2.90 16.65 -16.73
N ILE A 526 1.77 17.12 -16.21
CA ILE A 526 0.74 16.27 -15.60
C ILE A 526 -0.57 16.52 -16.33
N GLU A 527 -1.24 15.45 -16.73
CA GLU A 527 -2.59 15.48 -17.30
C GLU A 527 -3.56 14.70 -16.41
N ASP A 528 -4.84 15.09 -16.44
CA ASP A 528 -5.92 14.31 -15.83
C ASP A 528 -6.32 13.11 -16.71
N ALA A 529 -7.26 12.29 -16.21
CA ALA A 529 -7.79 11.14 -16.94
C ALA A 529 -8.46 11.49 -18.29
N ALA A 530 -8.90 12.74 -18.48
CA ALA A 530 -9.50 13.24 -19.71
C ALA A 530 -8.46 13.83 -20.69
N GLY A 531 -7.18 13.84 -20.33
CA GLY A 531 -6.09 14.40 -21.13
C GLY A 531 -5.96 15.92 -21.02
N ARG A 532 -6.60 16.56 -20.04
CA ARG A 532 -6.43 17.99 -19.80
C ARG A 532 -5.14 18.22 -19.01
N VAL A 533 -4.32 19.17 -19.47
CA VAL A 533 -3.07 19.54 -18.78
C VAL A 533 -3.40 20.24 -17.46
N ILE A 534 -2.96 19.64 -16.35
CA ILE A 534 -3.05 20.19 -15.00
C ILE A 534 -1.83 21.08 -14.72
N GLU A 535 -0.65 20.63 -15.12
CA GLU A 535 0.62 21.31 -14.88
C GLU A 535 1.56 21.07 -16.06
N GLN A 536 2.33 22.10 -16.40
CA GLN A 536 3.40 22.02 -17.37
C GLN A 536 4.60 22.83 -16.90
N TYR A 537 5.75 22.17 -16.79
CA TYR A 537 7.02 22.80 -16.47
C TYR A 537 7.44 23.72 -17.62
N THR A 538 7.73 24.97 -17.28
CA THR A 538 8.37 25.93 -18.18
C THR A 538 9.70 26.33 -17.52
N PRO A 539 10.85 26.09 -18.17
CA PRO A 539 12.14 26.48 -17.61
C PRO A 539 12.16 27.97 -17.26
N PRO A 540 12.52 28.35 -16.02
CA PRO A 540 12.56 29.75 -15.65
C PRO A 540 13.64 30.47 -16.47
N PRO A 541 13.42 31.74 -16.88
CA PRO A 541 14.48 32.55 -17.47
C PRO A 541 15.60 32.68 -16.43
N GLY A 542 16.71 31.96 -16.62
CA GLY A 542 17.72 31.78 -15.58
C GLY A 542 18.32 33.10 -15.07
N GLY A 543 18.32 33.29 -13.75
CA GLY A 543 19.06 34.33 -13.03
C GLY A 543 19.45 33.80 -11.63
N VAL A 544 20.52 34.22 -10.95
CA VAL A 544 21.59 35.21 -11.21
C VAL A 544 22.89 34.62 -10.64
N PHE A 545 23.90 34.49 -11.49
CA PHE A 545 25.28 34.90 -11.18
C PHE A 545 25.77 35.53 -12.47
N ASN A 546 26.02 36.83 -12.46
CA ASN A 546 26.87 37.43 -13.48
C ASN A 546 28.30 37.01 -13.10
N ALA A 547 28.93 36.19 -13.93
CA ALA A 547 30.35 35.89 -13.82
C ALA A 547 31.27 37.13 -14.01
N GLN A 548 30.68 38.33 -14.13
CA GLN A 548 31.35 39.62 -14.30
C GLN A 548 31.19 40.59 -13.12
N ASP A 549 30.50 40.21 -12.04
CA ASP A 549 30.40 41.06 -10.84
C ASP A 549 31.53 40.75 -9.81
N GLY A 550 32.65 40.20 -10.28
CA GLY A 550 33.86 39.92 -9.50
C GLY A 550 34.96 40.95 -9.75
#